data_AF-A0A9D6DUW4-F1
#
_entry.id   AF-A0A9D6DUW4-F1
#
_cell.length_a   1.000
_cell.length_b   1.000
_cell.length_c   1.000
_cell.angle_alpha   90.00
_cell.angle_beta   90.00
_cell.angle_gamma   90.00
#
_symmetry.space_group_name_H-M   'P 1'
#
loop_
_entity.id
_entity.type
_entity.pdbx_description
1 polymer ?
#
loop_
_entity_poly.entity_id
_entity_poly.type
_entity_poly.pdbx_seq_one_letter_code
_entity_poly.pdbx_strand_id
1 'polypeptide(L)' 'MKSKVAILGFGLEGKDALDYFLAKGDSVSIFDKKEEKELDLENIKSKVDLFLGEKYDLKLLKN' A
#
# COMPACT_ATOMS: atom_id res chain seq x y z
N MET A 1 17.66 -3.23 8.83
CA MET A 1 17.63 -3.19 7.35
C MET A 1 16.22 -2.77 6.98
N LYS A 2 16.03 -1.72 6.19
CA LYS A 2 14.68 -1.29 5.78
C LYS A 2 14.18 -2.26 4.71
N SER A 3 13.04 -2.89 4.95
CA SER A 3 12.45 -3.83 4.01
C SER A 3 11.55 -3.09 3.02
N LYS A 4 11.37 -3.67 1.83
CA LYS A 4 10.32 -3.25 0.90
C LYS A 4 9.12 -4.17 1.12
N VAL A 5 7.96 -3.59 1.38
CA VAL A 5 6.73 -4.31 1.70
C VAL A 5 5.65 -3.93 0.70
N ALA A 6 4.98 -4.93 0.13
CA ALA A 6 3.78 -4.72 -0.68
C ALA A 6 2.55 -5.19 0.10
N ILE A 7 1.55 -4.31 0.21
CA ILE A 7 0.24 -4.62 0.78
C ILE A 7 -0.74 -4.85 -0.36
N LEU A 8 -1.41 -6.00 -0.36
CA LEU A 8 -2.42 -6.37 -1.36
C LEU A 8 -3.81 -6.24 -0.75
N GLY A 9 -4.57 -5.26 -1.21
CA GLY A 9 -5.86 -4.88 -0.65
C GLY A 9 -5.72 -3.86 0.48
N PHE A 10 -6.47 -2.76 0.38
CA PHE A 10 -6.46 -1.64 1.31
C PHE A 10 -7.81 -1.45 2.01
N GLY A 11 -8.27 -2.54 2.63
CA GLY A 11 -9.41 -2.57 3.55
C GLY A 11 -9.00 -2.21 4.99
N LEU A 12 -9.72 -2.72 5.98
CA LEU A 12 -9.41 -2.49 7.39
C LEU A 12 -8.02 -3.05 7.76
N GLU A 13 -7.75 -4.29 7.38
CA GLU A 13 -6.50 -4.99 7.67
C GLU A 13 -5.31 -4.39 6.90
N GLY A 14 -5.57 -3.86 5.70
CA GLY A 14 -4.55 -3.18 4.90
C GLY A 14 -4.07 -1.88 5.55
N LYS A 15 -4.96 -1.16 6.24
CA LYS A 15 -4.63 0.04 7.02
C LYS A 15 -3.79 -0.32 8.25
N ASP A 16 -4.20 -1.33 9.01
CA ASP A 16 -3.45 -1.78 10.18
C ASP A 16 -2.04 -2.27 9.79
N ALA A 17 -1.93 -2.98 8.67
CA ALA A 17 -0.66 -3.41 8.11
C ALA A 17 0.23 -2.22 7.70
N LEU A 18 -0.34 -1.22 7.04
CA LEU A 18 0.38 0.00 6.66
C LEU A 18 0.99 0.67 7.89
N ASP A 19 0.19 0.90 8.93
CA ASP A 19 0.65 1.55 10.15
C ASP A 19 1.77 0.75 10.84
N TYR A 20 1.63 -0.58 10.91
CA TYR A 20 2.65 -1.46 11.46
C TYR A 20 3.99 -1.37 10.72
N PHE A 21 3.98 -1.45 9.39
CA PHE A 21 5.22 -1.43 8.60
C PHE A 21 5.85 -0.04 8.54
N LEU A 22 5.05 1.03 8.46
CA LEU A 22 5.56 2.40 8.56
C LEU A 22 6.21 2.68 9.92
N ALA A 23 5.63 2.20 11.02
CA ALA A 23 6.20 2.35 12.36
C ALA A 23 7.57 1.65 12.51
N LYS A 24 7.83 0.61 11.70
CA LYS A 24 9.14 -0.08 11.64
C LYS A 24 10.14 0.61 10.71
N GLY A 25 9.72 1.65 9.98
CA GLY A 25 10.53 2.40 9.03
C GLY A 25 10.73 1.69 7.69
N ASP A 26 9.88 0.73 7.36
CA ASP A 26 9.88 0.03 6.07
C ASP A 26 9.34 0.93 4.94
N SER A 27 9.71 0.60 3.70
CA SER A 27 9.14 1.24 2.50
C SER A 27 7.94 0.43 2.04
N VAL A 28 6.76 1.06 2.00
CA VAL A 28 5.50 0.36 1.71
C VAL A 28 4.94 0.79 0.36
N SER A 29 4.48 -0.18 -0.42
CA SER A 29 3.66 0.01 -1.62
C SER A 29 2.30 -0.66 -1.43
N ILE A 30 1.23 -0.02 -1.87
CA ILE A 30 -0.14 -0.51 -1.73
C ILE A 30 -0.69 -0.84 -3.11
N PHE A 31 -1.29 -2.01 -3.24
CA PHE A 31 -1.95 -2.49 -4.45
C PHE A 31 -3.42 -2.79 -4.14
N ASP A 32 -4.34 -2.09 -4.78
CA ASP A 32 -5.77 -2.40 -4.69
C ASP A 32 -6.41 -2.24 -6.08
N LYS A 33 -7.43 -3.05 -6.36
CA LYS A 33 -8.18 -2.95 -7.62
C LYS A 33 -9.14 -1.77 -7.62
N LYS A 34 -9.49 -1.24 -6.44
CA LYS A 34 -10.31 -0.05 -6.28
C LYS A 34 -9.55 1.19 -6.73
N GLU A 35 -10.26 2.14 -7.31
CA GLU A 35 -9.72 3.46 -7.61
C GLU A 35 -9.50 4.26 -6.31
N GLU A 36 -8.64 5.28 -6.39
CA GLU A 36 -8.32 6.17 -5.26
C GLU A 36 -9.57 6.75 -4.58
N LYS A 37 -10.57 7.16 -5.38
CA LYS A 37 -11.85 7.70 -4.91
C LYS A 37 -12.74 6.70 -4.16
N GLU A 38 -12.44 5.41 -4.24
CA GLU A 38 -13.20 4.32 -3.61
C GLU A 38 -12.54 3.82 -2.32
N LEU A 39 -11.37 4.38 -1.98
CA LEU A 39 -10.60 4.04 -0.80
C LEU A 39 -10.55 5.21 0.17
N ASP A 40 -10.57 4.90 1.44
CA ASP A 40 -10.25 5.86 2.49
C ASP A 40 -8.73 5.85 2.71
N LEU A 41 -8.08 6.87 2.17
CA LEU A 41 -6.62 7.07 2.21
C LEU A 41 -6.19 8.14 3.23
N GLU A 42 -7.06 8.59 4.14
CA GLU A 42 -6.73 9.66 5.09
C GLU A 42 -5.53 9.32 6.00
N ASN A 43 -5.30 8.01 6.22
CA ASN A 43 -4.18 7.51 7.02
C ASN A 43 -2.83 7.59 6.31
N ILE A 44 -2.81 7.86 5.00
CA ILE A 44 -1.59 7.93 4.21
C ILE A 44 -0.97 9.33 4.36
N LYS A 45 -0.34 9.57 5.51
CA LYS A 45 0.43 10.80 5.77
C LYS A 45 1.88 10.72 5.31
N SER A 46 2.32 9.52 4.93
CA SER A 46 3.69 9.21 4.53
C SER A 46 3.76 8.89 3.04
N LYS A 47 4.95 9.06 2.44
CA LYS A 47 5.18 8.75 1.03
C LYS A 47 5.19 7.23 0.84
N VAL A 48 4.07 6.69 0.38
CA VAL A 48 3.90 5.30 -0.09
C VAL A 48 3.53 5.30 -1.56
N ASP A 49 3.96 4.25 -2.26
CA ASP A 49 3.61 4.08 -3.67
C ASP A 49 2.22 3.43 -3.77
N LEU A 50 1.35 4.03 -4.56
CA LEU A 50 -0.03 3.60 -4.74
C LEU A 50 -0.24 3.04 -6.15
N PHE A 51 -0.59 1.75 -6.21
CA PHE A 51 -0.90 1.00 -7.43
C PHE A 51 -2.38 0.61 -7.39
N LEU A 52 -3.23 1.60 -7.65
CA LEU A 52 -4.67 1.53 -7.51
C LEU A 52 -5.37 1.44 -8.87
N GLY A 53 -6.52 0.79 -8.93
CA GLY A 53 -7.39 0.82 -10.11
C GLY A 53 -6.68 0.35 -11.39
N GLU A 54 -6.71 1.17 -12.44
CA GLU A 54 -6.00 0.90 -13.70
C GLU A 54 -4.47 0.71 -13.54
N LYS A 55 -3.87 1.21 -12.46
CA LYS A 55 -2.44 1.04 -12.15
C LYS A 55 -2.14 -0.25 -11.37
N TYR A 56 -3.16 -1.04 -11.03
CA TYR A 56 -3.00 -2.31 -10.34
C TYR A 56 -2.32 -3.34 -11.26
N ASP A 57 -1.02 -3.59 -11.07
CA ASP A 57 -0.29 -4.63 -11.78
C ASP A 57 0.63 -5.43 -10.84
N LEU A 58 0.23 -6.67 -10.54
CA LEU A 58 1.01 -7.58 -9.69
C LEU A 58 2.33 -8.05 -10.35
N LYS A 59 2.54 -7.83 -11.66
CA LYS A 59 3.83 -8.12 -12.29
C LYS A 59 4.95 -7.27 -11.71
N LEU A 60 4.63 -6.12 -11.12
CA LEU A 60 5.58 -5.21 -10.47
C LEU A 60 6.23 -5.83 -9.21
N LEU A 61 5.64 -6.89 -8.65
CA LEU A 61 6.16 -7.59 -7.46
C LEU A 61 7.20 -8.67 -7.78
N LYS A 62 7.43 -8.97 -9.06
CA LYS A 62 8.32 -10.05 -9.50
C LYS A 62 9.77 -9.61 -9.71
N ASN A 63 10.10 -8.35 -9.40
CA ASN A 63 11.42 -7.73 -9.56
C ASN A 63 11.96 -7.26 -8.20
#